data_AF-A0A086Q946-F1
#
_entry.id   AF-A0A086Q946-F1
#
_cell.length_a   1.000
_cell.length_b   1.000
_cell.length_c   1.000
_cell.angle_alpha   90.00
_cell.angle_beta   90.00
_cell.angle_gamma   90.00
#
_symmetry.space_group_name_H-M   'P 1'
#
loop_
_entity.id
_entity.type
_entity.pdbx_description
1 polymer ?
#
loop_
_entity_poly.entity_id
_entity_poly.type
_entity_poly.pdbx_seq_one_letter_code
_entity_poly.pdbx_strand_id
1 'polypeptide(L)'
;AALRLPPSLSARDRAATVNAMIEKVGLSKVADSLIGNVSQHGISGGEQRRLSVATELLTEPCVIFADEPTSGLDSYMAMQVVKLFKGLALDGRTV
;
A
#
# COMPACT_ATOMS: atom_id res chain seq x y z
N ALA A 1 -7.03 -8.53 -2.22
CA ALA A 1 -7.92 -7.47 -2.76
C ALA A 1 -9.41 -7.81 -2.62
N ALA A 2 -9.88 -9.01 -2.99
CA ALA A 2 -11.33 -9.34 -3.00
C ALA A 2 -12.06 -9.14 -1.65
N LEU A 3 -11.39 -9.40 -0.53
CA LEU A 3 -11.99 -9.42 0.81
C LEU A 3 -11.97 -8.08 1.58
N ARG A 4 -11.29 -7.04 1.05
CA ARG A 4 -11.10 -5.76 1.77
C ARG A 4 -11.94 -4.61 1.22
N LEU A 5 -12.50 -4.77 0.03
CA LEU A 5 -13.40 -3.78 -0.58
C LEU A 5 -14.86 -4.21 -0.40
N PRO A 6 -15.79 -3.26 -0.16
CA PRO A 6 -17.21 -3.56 0.08
C PRO A 6 -17.80 -4.45 -1.01
N PRO A 7 -18.57 -5.51 -0.66
CA PRO A 7 -19.16 -6.45 -1.63
C PRO A 7 -20.08 -5.76 -2.65
N SER A 8 -20.59 -4.57 -2.34
CA SER A 8 -21.42 -3.74 -3.21
C SER A 8 -20.70 -3.08 -4.38
N LEU A 9 -19.35 -2.99 -4.38
CA LEU A 9 -18.62 -2.38 -5.50
C LEU A 9 -18.64 -3.28 -6.74
N SER A 10 -18.90 -2.67 -7.90
CA SER A 10 -18.80 -3.33 -9.20
C SER A 10 -17.36 -3.80 -9.49
N ALA A 11 -17.20 -4.79 -10.36
CA ALA A 11 -15.88 -5.26 -10.77
C ALA A 11 -15.03 -4.13 -11.40
N ARG A 12 -15.66 -3.22 -12.13
CA ARG A 12 -15.01 -2.04 -12.74
C ARG A 12 -14.50 -1.08 -11.67
N ASP A 13 -15.33 -0.75 -10.68
CA ASP A 13 -14.95 0.19 -9.63
C ASP A 13 -13.85 -0.41 -8.75
N ARG A 14 -13.93 -1.71 -8.45
CA ARG A 14 -12.86 -2.43 -7.75
C ARG A 14 -11.52 -2.32 -8.48
N ALA A 15 -11.52 -2.55 -9.80
CA ALA A 15 -10.30 -2.43 -10.60
C ALA A 15 -9.78 -0.99 -10.60
N ALA A 16 -10.65 0.01 -10.72
CA ALA A 16 -10.26 1.42 -10.64
C ALA A 16 -9.63 1.79 -9.29
N THR A 17 -10.25 1.37 -8.17
CA THR A 17 -9.70 1.59 -6.81
C THR A 17 -8.34 0.92 -6.65
N VAL A 18 -8.18 -0.33 -7.11
CA VAL A 18 -6.90 -1.04 -7.03
C VAL A 18 -5.83 -0.34 -7.85
N ASN A 19 -6.13 0.10 -9.07
CA ASN A 19 -5.17 0.81 -9.93
C ASN A 19 -4.74 2.14 -9.31
N ALA A 20 -5.67 2.93 -8.80
CA ALA A 20 -5.36 4.17 -8.09
C ALA A 20 -4.46 3.91 -6.86
N MET A 21 -4.71 2.82 -6.13
CA MET A 21 -3.89 2.44 -4.98
C MET A 21 -2.46 2.07 -5.40
N ILE A 22 -2.30 1.29 -6.48
CA ILE A 22 -1.00 0.88 -7.03
C ILE A 22 -0.16 2.12 -7.40
N GLU A 23 -0.78 3.11 -8.05
CA GLU A 23 -0.11 4.39 -8.35
C GLU A 23 0.26 5.15 -7.08
N LYS A 24 -0.66 5.26 -6.11
CA LYS A 24 -0.45 5.98 -4.85
C LYS A 24 0.74 5.45 -4.05
N VAL A 25 0.97 4.13 -4.04
CA VAL A 25 2.12 3.52 -3.36
C VAL A 25 3.34 3.31 -4.27
N GLY A 26 3.31 3.80 -5.50
CA GLY A 26 4.44 3.73 -6.44
C GLY A 26 4.80 2.30 -6.85
N LEU A 27 3.82 1.40 -6.97
CA LEU A 27 4.02 0.01 -7.39
C LEU A 27 3.70 -0.23 -8.88
N SER A 28 3.41 0.81 -9.66
CA SER A 28 2.99 0.67 -11.07
C SER A 28 3.98 -0.12 -11.94
N LYS A 29 5.28 -0.04 -11.66
CA LYS A 29 6.32 -0.79 -12.41
C LYS A 29 6.30 -2.30 -12.15
N VAL A 30 5.74 -2.72 -11.02
CA VAL A 30 5.72 -4.12 -10.57
C VAL A 30 4.29 -4.64 -10.36
N ALA A 31 3.29 -3.95 -10.92
CA ALA A 31 1.87 -4.27 -10.74
C ALA A 31 1.54 -5.71 -11.16
N ASP A 32 2.15 -6.17 -12.25
CA ASP A 32 1.97 -7.51 -12.81
C ASP A 32 3.10 -8.49 -12.44
N SER A 33 4.00 -8.07 -11.54
CA SER A 33 5.12 -8.90 -11.09
C SER A 33 4.71 -9.86 -9.99
N LEU A 34 5.34 -11.04 -9.95
CA LEU A 34 5.15 -11.98 -8.85
C LEU A 34 5.74 -11.40 -7.55
N ILE A 35 4.99 -11.49 -6.45
CA ILE A 35 5.44 -11.04 -5.12
C ILE A 35 6.69 -11.84 -4.67
N GLY A 36 6.77 -13.11 -5.07
CA GLY A 36 7.82 -14.03 -4.67
C GLY A 36 7.51 -14.72 -3.33
N ASN A 37 8.34 -15.70 -2.99
CA ASN A 37 8.29 -16.42 -1.71
C ASN A 37 9.72 -16.88 -1.32
N VAL A 38 9.86 -17.66 -0.25
CA VAL A 38 11.18 -18.12 0.25
C VAL A 38 11.97 -18.91 -0.81
N SER A 39 11.29 -19.52 -1.79
CA SER A 39 11.88 -20.37 -2.82
C SER A 39 11.98 -19.68 -4.19
N GLN A 40 11.31 -18.55 -4.40
CA GLN A 40 11.26 -17.84 -5.69
C GLN A 40 11.41 -16.33 -5.49
N HIS A 41 12.42 -15.74 -6.14
CA HIS A 41 12.61 -14.30 -6.14
C HIS A 41 11.42 -13.60 -6.82
N GLY A 42 10.91 -12.54 -6.19
CA GLY A 42 9.84 -11.69 -6.71
C GLY A 42 10.16 -10.22 -6.49
N ILE A 43 9.16 -9.42 -6.10
CA ILE A 43 9.36 -8.00 -5.79
C ILE A 43 10.33 -7.81 -4.62
N SER A 44 11.03 -6.67 -4.61
CA SER A 44 11.99 -6.29 -3.57
C SER A 44 11.33 -6.14 -2.19
N GLY A 45 12.11 -6.24 -1.11
CA GLY A 45 11.60 -6.07 0.25
C GLY A 45 10.90 -4.72 0.50
N GLY A 46 11.40 -3.64 -0.12
CA GLY A 46 10.75 -2.33 -0.07
C GLY A 46 9.40 -2.30 -0.79
N GLU A 47 9.28 -3.01 -1.92
CA GLU A 47 8.01 -3.18 -2.63
C GLU A 47 7.02 -4.04 -1.83
N GLN A 48 7.48 -5.12 -1.17
CA GLN A 48 6.65 -5.92 -0.27
C GLN A 48 6.11 -5.08 0.90
N ARG A 49 6.94 -4.21 1.48
CA ARG A 49 6.51 -3.29 2.56
C ARG A 49 5.42 -2.34 2.07
N ARG A 50 5.61 -1.70 0.91
CA ARG A 50 4.59 -0.80 0.32
C ARG A 50 3.31 -1.54 -0.06
N LEU A 51 3.42 -2.78 -0.54
CA LEU A 51 2.26 -3.63 -0.83
C LEU A 51 1.46 -3.95 0.43
N SER A 52 2.12 -4.32 1.53
CA SER A 52 1.47 -4.56 2.82
C SER A 52 0.67 -3.32 3.27
N VAL A 53 1.28 -2.13 3.23
CA VAL A 53 0.58 -0.89 3.57
C VAL A 53 -0.58 -0.62 2.61
N ALA A 54 -0.40 -0.86 1.30
CA ALA A 54 -1.47 -0.69 0.32
C ALA A 54 -2.68 -1.58 0.63
N THR A 55 -2.47 -2.82 1.06
CA THR A 55 -3.59 -3.71 1.42
C THR A 55 -4.39 -3.23 2.63
N GLU A 56 -3.75 -2.54 3.59
CA GLU A 56 -4.43 -1.90 4.71
C GLU A 56 -5.25 -0.68 4.25
N LEU A 57 -4.65 0.15 3.40
CA LEU A 57 -5.27 1.39 2.92
C LEU A 57 -6.47 1.19 1.99
N LEU A 58 -6.58 0.02 1.34
CA LEU A 58 -7.74 -0.35 0.51
C LEU A 58 -9.07 -0.32 1.27
N THR A 59 -9.06 -0.48 2.60
CA THR A 59 -10.27 -0.39 3.43
C THR A 59 -10.72 1.04 3.70
N GLU A 60 -9.97 2.03 3.21
CA GLU A 60 -10.17 3.46 3.44
C GLU A 60 -10.35 3.83 4.93
N PRO A 61 -9.43 3.44 5.82
CA PRO A 61 -9.54 3.76 7.24
C PRO A 61 -9.50 5.28 7.44
N CYS A 62 -10.38 5.78 8.31
CA CYS A 62 -10.41 7.18 8.74
C CYS A 62 -9.34 7.51 9.79
N VAL A 63 -8.91 6.50 10.57
CA VAL A 63 -7.85 6.60 11.57
C VAL A 63 -6.84 5.49 11.33
N ILE A 64 -5.56 5.85 11.30
CA ILE A 64 -4.43 4.93 11.12
C ILE A 64 -3.57 5.02 12.38
N PHE A 65 -3.27 3.88 13.00
CA PHE A 65 -2.28 3.80 14.08
C PHE A 65 -0.99 3.22 13.50
N ALA A 66 0.11 3.94 13.67
CA ALA A 66 1.41 3.53 13.16
C ALA A 66 2.43 3.49 14.31
N ASP A 67 2.62 2.32 14.90
CA ASP A 67 3.64 2.11 15.92
C ASP A 67 4.99 1.77 15.27
N GLU A 68 6.02 2.53 15.64
CA GLU A 68 7.38 2.47 15.07
C GLU A 68 7.48 2.24 13.54
N PRO A 69 6.81 3.06 12.70
CA PRO A 69 6.63 2.76 11.28
C PRO A 69 7.92 2.82 10.44
N THR A 70 8.99 3.40 10.99
CA THR A 70 10.30 3.55 10.35
C THR A 70 11.36 2.61 10.93
N SER A 71 11.03 1.80 11.93
CA SER A 71 11.98 0.90 12.59
C SER A 71 12.46 -0.19 11.63
N GLY A 72 13.78 -0.40 11.59
CA GLY A 72 14.44 -1.34 10.70
C GLY A 72 14.51 -0.93 9.22
N LEU A 73 14.16 0.31 8.86
CA LEU A 73 14.28 0.84 7.50
C LEU A 73 15.55 1.69 7.33
N ASP A 74 16.13 1.65 6.13
CA ASP A 74 17.11 2.65 5.72
C ASP A 74 16.47 4.04 5.56
N SER A 75 17.30 5.07 5.45
CA SER A 75 16.84 6.48 5.41
C SER A 75 15.94 6.78 4.21
N TYR A 76 16.16 6.12 3.07
CA TYR A 76 15.37 6.34 1.87
C TYR A 76 13.97 5.69 2.01
N MET A 77 13.91 4.46 2.50
CA MET A 77 12.67 3.73 2.74
C MET A 77 11.84 4.38 3.86
N ALA A 78 12.46 4.77 4.97
CA ALA A 78 11.80 5.51 6.04
C ALA A 78 11.15 6.79 5.52
N MET A 79 11.84 7.53 4.64
CA MET A 79 11.29 8.75 4.05
C MET A 79 10.09 8.46 3.14
N GLN A 80 10.08 7.36 2.39
CA GLN A 80 8.92 6.99 1.59
C GLN A 80 7.69 6.68 2.45
N VAL A 81 7.87 5.98 3.58
CA VAL A 81 6.78 5.70 4.52
C VAL A 81 6.21 6.98 5.11
N VAL A 82 7.06 7.90 5.56
CA VAL A 82 6.62 9.19 6.09
C VAL A 82 5.89 10.04 5.03
N LYS A 83 6.35 10.03 3.77
CA LYS A 83 5.64 10.71 2.67
C LYS A 83 4.26 10.14 2.43
N LEU A 84 4.09 8.82 2.52
CA LEU A 84 2.80 8.16 2.39
C LEU A 84 1.83 8.60 3.49
N PHE A 85 2.26 8.59 4.76
CA PHE A 85 1.46 9.07 5.89
C PHE A 85 1.09 10.54 5.76
N LYS A 86 2.03 11.38 5.33
CA LYS A 86 1.76 12.79 5.04
C LYS A 86 0.67 12.95 3.97
N GLY A 87 0.74 12.17 2.89
CA GLY A 87 -0.30 12.17 1.85
C GLY A 87 -1.66 11.77 2.40
N LEU A 88 -1.72 10.74 3.23
CA LEU A 88 -2.97 10.28 3.85
C LEU A 88 -3.57 11.31 4.81
N ALA A 89 -2.72 12.01 5.59
CA ALA A 89 -3.17 13.09 6.47
C ALA A 89 -3.72 14.29 5.67
N LEU A 90 -3.08 14.64 4.56
CA LEU A 90 -3.57 15.69 3.65
C LEU A 90 -4.90 15.32 2.97
N ASP A 91 -5.15 14.03 2.76
CA ASP A 91 -6.43 13.51 2.25
C ASP A 91 -7.54 13.50 3.32
N GLY A 92 -7.30 14.05 4.51
CA GLY A 92 -8.30 14.21 5.58
C GLY A 92 -8.39 13.01 6.54
N ARG A 93 -7.40 12.12 6.54
CA ARG A 93 -7.33 10.99 7.49
C ARG A 93 -6.55 11.38 8.73
N THR A 94 -6.89 10.77 9.87
CA THR A 94 -6.07 10.86 11.08
C THR A 94 -5.00 9.77 11.01
N VAL A 95 -3.73 10.14 11.14
CA VAL A 95 -2.57 9.25 11.09
C VAL A 95 -1.70 9.49 12.30
#